data_AF-A0A8T6I1N4-F1
#
_entry.id   AF-A0A8T6I1N4-F1
#
_cell.length_a   1.000
_cell.length_b   1.000
_cell.length_c   1.000
_cell.angle_alpha   90.00
_cell.angle_beta   90.00
_cell.angle_gamma   90.00
#
_symmetry.space_group_name_H-M   'P 1'
#
loop_
_entity.id
_entity.type
_entity.pdbx_description
1 polymer ?
#
loop_
_entity_poly.entity_id
_entity_poly.type
_entity_poly.pdbx_seq_one_letter_code
_entity_poly.pdbx_strand_id
1 'polypeptide(L)'
;MKTTVELPDVTFRRAKAFAAVNGITMRRLITDALELQLRRRTVGGRSRPDSNDVLREPPWMAGFGGLSDLGDEHRLVLNAIEEEFERPNFDDIR
;
A
#
# COMPACT_ATOMS: atom_id res chain seq x y z
N MET A 1 12.75 -25.25 -18.48
CA MET A 1 12.14 -26.50 -17.98
C MET A 1 10.64 -26.47 -18.29
N LYS A 2 10.03 -27.60 -18.68
CA LYS A 2 8.58 -27.70 -18.84
C LYS A 2 7.98 -28.16 -17.51
N THR A 3 6.96 -27.44 -17.03
CA THR A 3 6.25 -27.76 -15.79
C THR A 3 4.76 -27.81 -16.08
N THR A 4 4.08 -28.82 -15.54
CA THR A 4 2.62 -28.93 -15.59
C THR A 4 2.05 -28.50 -14.24
N VAL A 5 1.01 -27.68 -14.25
CA VAL A 5 0.35 -27.17 -13.05
C VAL A 5 -1.14 -27.40 -13.20
N GLU A 6 -1.75 -28.03 -12.21
CA GLU A 6 -3.20 -28.22 -12.15
C GLU A 6 -3.87 -26.94 -11.67
N LEU A 7 -4.83 -26.44 -12.43
CA LEU A 7 -5.59 -25.22 -12.13
C LEU A 7 -7.09 -25.52 -12.19
N PRO A 8 -7.89 -25.03 -11.22
CA PRO A 8 -9.34 -25.09 -11.33
C PRO A 8 -9.80 -24.40 -12.62
N ASP A 9 -10.77 -25.01 -13.32
CA ASP A 9 -11.22 -24.53 -14.63
C ASP A 9 -11.68 -23.06 -14.61
N VAL A 10 -12.42 -22.67 -13.57
CA VAL A 10 -12.88 -21.28 -13.38
C VAL A 10 -11.70 -20.31 -13.30
N THR A 11 -10.65 -20.68 -12.57
CA THR A 11 -9.43 -19.89 -12.42
C THR A 11 -8.67 -19.81 -13.74
N PHE A 12 -8.53 -20.93 -14.45
CA PHE A 12 -7.87 -20.98 -15.75
C PHE A 12 -8.56 -20.06 -16.77
N ARG A 13 -9.90 -20.12 -16.86
CA ARG A 13 -10.67 -19.26 -17.78
C ARG A 13 -10.50 -17.77 -17.47
N ARG A 14 -10.58 -17.38 -16.20
CA ARG A 14 -10.37 -15.99 -15.77
C ARG A 14 -8.97 -15.49 -16.11
N ALA A 15 -7.94 -16.29 -15.80
CA ALA A 15 -6.56 -15.94 -16.10
C ALA A 15 -6.31 -15.84 -17.62
N LYS A 16 -6.91 -16.73 -18.42
CA LYS A 16 -6.81 -16.68 -19.89
C LYS A 16 -7.48 -15.43 -20.47
N ALA A 17 -8.66 -15.06 -19.98
CA ALA A 17 -9.35 -13.84 -20.38
C ALA A 17 -8.52 -12.60 -20.01
N PHE A 18 -7.98 -12.55 -18.79
CA PHE A 18 -7.09 -11.47 -18.35
C PHE A 18 -5.86 -11.35 -19.25
N ALA A 19 -5.19 -12.47 -19.56
CA ALA A 19 -4.03 -12.47 -20.44
C ALA A 19 -4.35 -11.92 -21.84
N ALA A 20 -5.49 -12.34 -22.42
CA ALA A 20 -5.94 -11.90 -23.72
C ALA A 20 -6.24 -10.39 -23.76
N VAL A 21 -6.95 -9.87 -22.76
CA VAL A 21 -7.26 -8.42 -22.65
C VAL A 21 -5.98 -7.59 -22.56
N ASN A 22 -4.96 -8.09 -21.85
CA ASN A 22 -3.69 -7.38 -21.67
C ASN A 22 -2.67 -7.67 -22.79
N GLY A 23 -3.04 -8.41 -23.85
CA GLY A 23 -2.16 -8.73 -24.96
C GLY A 23 -0.93 -9.57 -24.57
N ILE A 24 -0.99 -10.29 -23.45
CA ILE A 24 0.10 -11.12 -22.95
C ILE A 24 -0.23 -12.61 -23.08
N THR A 25 0.79 -13.45 -23.15
CA THR A 25 0.60 -14.90 -23.15
C THR A 25 0.31 -15.42 -21.75
N MET A 26 -0.45 -16.50 -21.64
CA MET A 26 -0.69 -17.21 -20.36
C MET A 26 0.62 -17.60 -19.66
N ARG A 27 1.63 -17.99 -20.43
CA ARG A 27 2.97 -18.31 -19.92
C ARG A 27 3.58 -17.09 -19.22
N ARG A 28 3.57 -15.92 -19.87
CA ARG A 28 4.11 -14.68 -19.30
C ARG A 28 3.36 -14.29 -18.03
N LEU A 29 2.02 -14.36 -18.04
CA LEU A 29 1.21 -14.11 -16.86
C LEU A 29 1.63 -14.99 -15.66
N ILE A 30 1.81 -16.29 -15.90
CA ILE A 30 2.22 -17.23 -14.85
C ILE A 30 3.65 -16.95 -14.38
N THR A 31 4.58 -16.70 -15.31
CA THR A 31 5.97 -16.36 -14.99
C THR A 31 6.06 -15.10 -14.14
N ASP A 32 5.41 -14.02 -14.56
CA ASP A 32 5.44 -12.73 -13.86
C ASP A 32 4.82 -12.86 -12.46
N ALA A 33 3.72 -13.61 -12.33
CA ALA A 33 3.10 -13.88 -11.04
C ALA A 33 4.03 -14.68 -10.11
N LEU A 34 4.71 -15.71 -10.63
CA LEU A 34 5.67 -16.51 -9.84
C LEU A 34 6.88 -15.69 -9.42
N GLU A 35 7.46 -14.88 -10.32
CA GLU A 35 8.56 -13.99 -9.98
C GLU A 35 8.16 -12.97 -8.91
N LEU A 36 6.96 -12.40 -9.00
CA LEU A 36 6.43 -11.49 -7.99
C LEU A 36 6.31 -12.18 -6.62
N GLN A 37 5.77 -13.41 -6.57
CA GLN A 37 5.66 -14.16 -5.32
C GLN A 37 7.03 -14.51 -4.73
N LEU A 38 7.99 -14.90 -5.58
CA LEU A 38 9.36 -15.19 -5.15
C LEU A 38 10.06 -13.93 -4.63
N ARG A 39 9.91 -12.78 -5.30
CA ARG A 39 10.44 -11.49 -4.83
C ARG A 39 9.86 -11.07 -3.48
N ARG A 40 8.55 -11.25 -3.28
CA ARG A 40 7.91 -11.00 -1.97
C ARG A 40 8.52 -11.87 -0.87
N ARG A 41 8.81 -13.15 -1.19
CA ARG A 41 9.44 -14.08 -0.26
C ARG A 41 10.93 -13.79 0.01
N THR A 42 11.66 -13.23 -0.95
CA THR A 42 13.09 -12.93 -0.79
C THR A 42 13.35 -11.57 -0.15
N VAL A 43 12.53 -10.56 -0.42
CA VAL A 43 12.63 -9.22 0.21
C VAL A 43 12.18 -9.27 1.69
N GLY A 44 11.31 -10.23 2.06
CA GLY A 44 10.99 -10.58 3.45
C GLY A 44 11.91 -11.65 4.05
N GLY A 45 13.23 -11.50 3.90
CA GLY A 45 14.21 -12.50 4.30
C GLY A 45 13.98 -13.06 5.71
N ARG A 46 13.87 -14.40 5.82
CA ARG A 46 13.86 -15.18 7.06
C ARG A 46 12.91 -14.68 8.15
N SER A 47 11.63 -15.01 7.99
CA SER A 47 10.81 -15.45 9.13
C SER A 47 9.79 -16.45 8.60
N ARG A 48 9.98 -17.71 8.96
CA ARG A 48 8.83 -18.59 9.20
C ARG A 48 8.02 -17.91 10.31
N PRO A 49 6.69 -17.91 10.24
CA PRO A 49 6.06 -18.84 11.16
C PRO A 49 4.97 -19.67 10.50
N ASP A 50 4.73 -20.82 11.12
CA ASP A 50 3.48 -21.55 11.01
C ASP A 50 2.27 -20.60 11.07
N SER A 51 1.26 -20.95 10.27
CA SER A 51 -0.17 -20.62 10.46
C SER A 51 -0.50 -19.41 11.34
N ASN A 52 -1.07 -18.37 10.70
CA ASN A 52 -1.86 -17.27 11.31
C ASN A 52 -1.23 -15.85 11.36
N ASP A 53 -0.26 -15.51 10.51
CA ASP A 53 0.30 -14.14 10.47
C ASP A 53 -0.35 -13.30 9.34
N VAL A 54 -1.62 -12.96 9.54
CA VAL A 54 -2.27 -11.85 8.84
C VAL A 54 -1.88 -10.59 9.63
N LEU A 55 -1.23 -9.62 8.96
CA LEU A 55 -0.94 -8.26 9.48
C LEU A 55 0.38 -8.02 10.24
N ARG A 56 1.54 -8.46 9.72
CA ARG A 56 2.79 -7.73 10.05
C ARG A 56 3.02 -6.63 9.03
N GLU A 57 2.75 -5.39 9.46
CA GLU A 57 3.02 -4.19 8.67
C GLU A 57 4.53 -4.05 8.39
N PRO A 58 4.92 -3.67 7.16
CA PRO A 58 6.32 -3.45 6.83
C PRO A 58 6.98 -2.38 7.71
N PRO A 59 8.30 -2.43 7.95
CA PRO A 59 9.00 -1.44 8.80
C PRO A 59 8.84 0.03 8.35
N TRP A 60 8.61 0.27 7.06
CA TRP A 60 8.38 1.60 6.50
C TRP A 60 6.95 2.13 6.73
N MET A 61 6.03 1.30 7.24
CA MET A 61 4.67 1.70 7.64
C MET A 61 4.60 2.18 9.09
N ALA A 62 5.71 2.19 9.84
CA ALA A 62 5.74 2.55 11.26
C ALA A 62 5.18 3.96 11.58
N GLY A 63 5.13 4.87 10.59
CA GLY A 63 4.57 6.21 10.73
C GLY A 63 3.25 6.44 9.98
N PHE A 64 2.70 5.41 9.34
CA PHE A 64 1.49 5.57 8.53
C PHE A 64 0.26 5.81 9.43
N GLY A 65 -0.49 6.89 9.17
CA GLY A 65 -1.70 7.24 9.95
C GLY A 65 -1.45 8.01 11.25
N GLY A 66 -0.19 8.21 11.66
CA GLY A 66 0.17 8.96 12.87
C GLY A 66 -0.08 10.47 12.81
N LEU A 67 -0.60 10.99 11.68
CA LEU A 67 -1.02 12.38 11.49
C LEU A 67 -2.53 12.46 11.14
N SER A 68 -3.31 11.47 11.56
CA SER A 68 -4.75 11.41 11.24
C SER A 68 -5.57 12.50 11.94
N ASP A 69 -5.09 12.97 13.08
CA ASP A 69 -5.62 14.03 13.92
C ASP A 69 -4.94 15.41 13.71
N LEU A 70 -3.97 15.50 12.79
CA LEU A 70 -3.22 16.72 12.52
C LEU A 70 -4.12 17.93 12.19
N GLY A 71 -5.27 17.68 11.55
CA GLY A 71 -6.25 18.75 11.25
C GLY A 71 -6.91 19.33 12.50
N ASP A 72 -7.11 18.52 13.54
CA ASP A 72 -7.67 18.97 14.82
C ASP A 72 -6.61 19.68 15.66
N GLU A 73 -5.38 19.14 15.70
CA GLU A 73 -4.24 19.81 16.34
C GLU A 73 -3.96 21.17 15.71
N HIS A 74 -3.96 21.26 14.37
CA HIS A 74 -3.76 22.51 13.65
C HIS A 74 -4.81 23.58 14.02
N ARG A 75 -6.08 23.17 14.16
CA ARG A 75 -7.18 24.07 14.53
C ARG A 75 -7.04 24.57 15.96
N LEU A 76 -6.62 23.71 16.90
CA LEU A 76 -6.36 24.11 18.28
C LEU A 76 -5.24 25.15 18.36
N VAL A 77 -4.16 24.95 17.61
CA VAL A 77 -3.05 25.91 17.54
C VAL A 77 -3.51 27.24 16.95
N LEU A 78 -4.25 27.23 15.84
CA LEU A 78 -4.75 28.46 15.23
C LEU A 78 -5.72 29.21 16.16
N ASN A 79 -6.62 28.51 16.84
CA ASN A 79 -7.51 29.15 17.81
C ASN A 79 -6.73 29.79 18.96
N ALA A 80 -5.73 29.11 19.51
CA ALA A 80 -4.87 29.68 20.56
C ALA A 80 -4.11 30.93 20.08
N ILE A 81 -3.67 30.93 18.81
CA ILE A 81 -3.03 32.11 18.20
C ILE A 81 -4.04 33.25 18.04
N GLU A 82 -5.25 32.98 17.55
CA GLU A 82 -6.29 34.02 17.39
C GLU A 82 -6.80 34.56 18.73
N GLU A 83 -6.81 33.76 19.80
CA GLU A 83 -7.15 34.22 21.15
C GLU A 83 -6.07 35.13 21.74
N GLU A 84 -4.79 34.81 21.53
CA GLU A 84 -3.68 35.55 22.12
C GLU A 84 -3.31 36.81 21.30
N PHE A 85 -3.45 36.76 19.98
CA PHE A 85 -3.00 37.83 19.09
C PHE A 85 -4.17 38.54 18.41
N GLU A 86 -4.26 39.86 18.63
CA GLU A 86 -5.19 40.72 17.90
C GLU A 86 -4.84 40.72 16.40
N ARG A 87 -5.87 40.73 15.54
CA ARG A 87 -5.66 40.74 14.09
C ARG A 87 -4.94 42.04 13.72
N PRO A 88 -3.78 41.97 13.05
CA PRO A 88 -3.04 43.18 12.70
C PRO A 88 -3.92 44.07 11.83
N ASN A 89 -4.23 45.26 12.33
CA ASN A 89 -4.90 46.29 11.56
C ASN A 89 -3.87 46.88 10.58
N PHE A 90 -4.12 46.70 9.29
CA PHE A 90 -3.21 47.20 8.25
C PHE A 90 -3.17 48.73 8.17
N ASP A 91 -4.11 49.43 8.82
CA ASP A 91 -4.10 50.89 8.92
C ASP A 91 -3.12 51.42 9.97
N ASP A 92 -2.64 50.60 10.92
CA ASP A 92 -1.67 50.99 11.96
C ASP A 92 -0.21 50.95 11.47
N ILE A 93 0.02 50.45 10.25
CA ILE A 93 1.36 50.26 9.65
C ILE A 93 1.76 51.44 8.75
N ARG A 94 1.20 52.64 8.98
CA ARG A 94 1.37 53.81 8.10
C ARG A 94 2.14 54.97 8.73
#